data_AF-A0A447CWH1-F1
#
_entry.id   AF-A0A447CWH1-F1
#
_cell.length_a   1.000
_cell.length_b   1.000
_cell.length_c   1.000
_cell.angle_alpha   90.00
_cell.angle_beta   90.00
_cell.angle_gamma   90.00
#
_symmetry.space_group_name_H-M   'P 1'
#
loop_
_entity.id
_entity.type
_entity.pdbx_description
1 polymer ?
#
loop_
_entity_poly.entity_id
_entity_poly.type
_entity_poly.pdbx_seq_one_letter_code
_entity_poly.pdbx_strand_id
1 'polypeptide(L)' 'MRKCQTKTSDEPKKNRGGRPATGQTPAIGVRLPAPVRTAAERSAARAGVSLSERIRIAIERDIADHG' A
#
# COMPACT_ATOMS: atom_id res chain seq x y z
N MET A 1 7.27 7.48 47.25
CA MET A 1 6.19 6.58 46.78
C MET A 1 6.31 6.43 45.27
N ARG A 2 6.68 5.25 44.75
CA ARG A 2 6.79 5.00 43.29
C ARG A 2 5.68 4.03 42.89
N LYS A 3 4.73 4.48 42.05
CA LYS A 3 3.71 3.60 41.46
C LYS A 3 4.27 3.00 40.17
N CYS A 4 4.61 1.72 40.21
CA CYS A 4 4.88 0.93 39.00
C CYS A 4 3.54 0.67 38.30
N GLN A 5 3.37 1.18 37.08
CA GLN A 5 2.23 0.82 36.24
C GLN A 5 2.60 -0.39 35.39
N THR A 6 1.88 -1.48 35.58
CA THR A 6 1.92 -2.71 34.79
C THR A 6 1.33 -2.45 33.41
N LYS A 7 2.14 -2.59 32.35
CA LYS A 7 1.64 -2.60 30.97
C LYS A 7 1.04 -3.99 30.71
N THR A 8 -0.27 -4.04 30.54
CA THR A 8 -1.01 -5.20 30.02
C THR A 8 -0.59 -5.42 28.57
N SER A 9 0.16 -6.49 28.34
CA SER A 9 0.48 -6.98 27.00
C SER A 9 -0.72 -7.74 26.46
N ASP A 10 -1.65 -7.04 25.80
CA ASP A 10 -2.65 -7.66 24.94
C ASP A 10 -2.18 -7.52 23.50
N GLU A 11 -1.28 -8.42 23.08
CA GLU A 11 -0.91 -8.54 21.67
C GLU A 11 -1.93 -9.46 20.97
N PRO A 12 -2.70 -8.97 19.99
CA PRO A 12 -3.51 -9.85 19.17
C PRO A 12 -2.57 -10.64 18.24
N LYS A 13 -2.34 -11.91 18.61
CA LYS A 13 -1.74 -12.91 17.73
C LYS A 13 -2.66 -13.24 16.56
N LYS A 14 -2.03 -13.39 15.40
CA LYS A 14 -2.45 -14.04 14.13
C LYS A 14 -3.03 -13.09 13.08
N ASN A 15 -2.40 -13.14 11.89
CA ASN A 15 -3.04 -13.44 10.61
C ASN A 15 -1.99 -14.00 9.63
N ARG A 16 -1.62 -15.27 9.84
CA ARG A 16 -0.99 -16.10 8.80
C ARG A 16 -2.13 -16.59 7.89
N GLY A 17 -2.17 -16.15 6.63
CA GLY A 17 -2.98 -16.79 5.57
C GLY A 17 -4.00 -15.90 4.86
N GLY A 18 -3.56 -15.20 3.81
CA GLY A 18 -4.01 -15.57 2.45
C GLY A 18 -5.40 -15.18 1.93
N ARG A 19 -6.15 -14.22 2.50
CA ARG A 19 -7.15 -13.42 1.75
C ARG A 19 -7.73 -12.30 2.62
N PRO A 20 -7.90 -11.07 2.13
CA PRO A 20 -8.71 -10.08 2.84
C PRO A 20 -10.16 -10.59 2.95
N ALA A 21 -10.68 -10.63 4.18
CA ALA A 21 -11.96 -11.24 4.53
C ALA A 21 -13.20 -10.52 3.94
N THR A 22 -13.01 -9.41 3.23
CA THR A 22 -14.09 -8.48 2.83
C THR A 22 -14.36 -8.43 1.33
N GLY A 23 -13.70 -9.25 0.50
CA GLY A 23 -13.79 -9.12 -0.97
C GLY A 23 -13.16 -7.81 -1.50
N GLN A 24 -12.57 -7.00 -0.64
CA GLN A 24 -11.88 -5.77 -1.00
C GLN A 24 -10.47 -6.11 -1.50
N THR A 25 -10.06 -5.47 -2.59
CA THR A 25 -8.67 -5.54 -3.06
C THR A 25 -7.74 -5.10 -1.93
N PRO A 26 -6.74 -5.91 -1.55
CA PRO A 26 -5.83 -5.54 -0.48
C PRO A 26 -5.06 -4.28 -0.85
N ALA A 27 -4.94 -3.35 0.10
CA ALA A 27 -4.09 -2.18 -0.07
C ALA A 27 -2.61 -2.62 0.01
N ILE A 28 -1.82 -2.26 -0.99
CA ILE A 28 -0.37 -2.51 -1.02
C ILE A 28 0.35 -1.17 -0.86
N GLY A 29 1.14 -1.04 0.20
CA GLY A 29 2.04 0.11 0.38
C GLY A 29 3.31 -0.09 -0.45
N VAL A 30 3.59 0.81 -1.38
CA VAL A 30 4.80 0.77 -2.22
C VAL A 30 5.72 1.93 -1.83
N ARG A 31 7.00 1.63 -1.57
CA ARG A 31 8.03 2.66 -1.37
C ARG A 31 8.67 2.96 -2.72
N LEU A 32 8.40 4.16 -3.23
CA LEU A 32 9.00 4.64 -4.48
C LEU A 32 10.17 5.57 -4.17
N PRO A 33 11.28 5.50 -4.93
CA PRO A 33 12.30 6.53 -4.92
C PRO A 33 11.67 7.90 -5.23
N ALA A 34 12.16 8.96 -4.60
CA ALA A 34 11.69 10.33 -4.80
C ALA A 34 11.53 10.72 -6.30
N PRO A 35 12.51 10.49 -7.20
CA PRO A 35 12.35 10.87 -8.61
C PRO A 35 11.22 10.11 -9.31
N VAL A 36 11.02 8.83 -8.96
CA VAL A 36 9.94 8.00 -9.51
C VAL A 36 8.59 8.49 -9.03
N ARG A 37 8.48 8.82 -7.74
CA ARG A 37 7.25 9.39 -7.16
C ARG A 37 6.88 10.70 -7.86
N THR A 38 7.82 11.63 -8.02
CA THR A 38 7.57 12.90 -8.71
C THR A 38 7.19 12.70 -10.18
N ALA A 39 7.78 11.72 -10.86
CA ALA A 39 7.39 11.39 -12.23
C ALA A 39 5.96 10.82 -12.30
N ALA A 40 5.60 9.93 -11.37
CA ALA A 40 4.26 9.36 -11.27
C ALA A 40 3.20 10.41 -10.93
N GLU A 41 3.48 11.33 -10.00
CA GLU A 41 2.60 12.45 -9.64
C GLU A 41 2.33 13.37 -10.85
N ARG A 42 3.38 13.74 -11.59
CA ARG A 42 3.22 14.53 -12.83
C ARG A 42 2.42 13.77 -13.88
N SER A 43 2.66 12.47 -14.03
CA SER A 43 1.91 11.65 -14.98
C SER A 43 0.44 11.50 -14.59
N ALA A 44 0.14 11.38 -13.30
CA ALA A 44 -1.22 11.30 -12.78
C ALA A 44 -1.97 12.62 -13.01
N ALA A 45 -1.32 13.76 -12.71
CA ALA A 45 -1.87 15.08 -12.94
C ALA A 45 -2.20 15.33 -14.43
N ARG A 46 -1.32 14.92 -15.35
CA ARG A 46 -1.56 15.04 -16.80
C ARG A 46 -2.74 14.19 -17.29
N ALA A 47 -2.95 13.03 -16.68
CA ALA A 47 -4.04 12.12 -17.03
C ALA A 47 -5.36 12.45 -16.30
N GLY A 48 -5.36 13.38 -15.34
CA GLY A 48 -6.54 13.72 -14.55
C GLY A 48 -6.99 12.60 -13.59
N VAL A 49 -6.08 11.71 -13.20
CA VAL A 49 -6.36 10.55 -12.34
C VAL A 49 -5.57 10.61 -11.04
N SER A 50 -5.94 9.76 -10.06
CA SER A 50 -5.19 9.66 -8.80
C SER A 50 -3.81 9.04 -9.00
N LEU A 51 -2.87 9.32 -8.09
CA LEU A 51 -1.54 8.70 -8.09
C LEU A 51 -1.62 7.17 -8.04
N SER A 52 -2.46 6.63 -7.15
CA SER A 52 -2.65 5.18 -6.98
C SER A 52 -3.19 4.52 -8.24
N GLU A 53 -4.14 5.17 -8.92
CA GLU A 53 -4.70 4.69 -10.18
C GLU A 53 -3.66 4.75 -11.31
N ARG A 54 -2.86 5.81 -11.36
CA ARG A 54 -1.77 5.91 -12.34
C ARG A 54 -0.74 4.79 -12.16
N ILE A 55 -0.38 4.49 -10.91
CA ILE A 55 0.53 3.38 -10.58
C ILE A 55 -0.09 2.04 -10.95
N ARG A 56 -1.38 1.82 -10.65
CA ARG A 56 -2.10 0.61 -11.04
C ARG A 56 -2.04 0.38 -12.55
N ILE A 57 -2.39 1.40 -13.35
CA ILE A 57 -2.36 1.31 -14.82
C ILE A 57 -0.95 0.99 -15.33
N ALA A 58 0.09 1.55 -14.71
CA ALA A 58 1.47 1.27 -15.10
C ALA A 58 1.83 -0.21 -14.86
N ILE A 59 1.44 -0.76 -13.70
CA ILE A 59 1.66 -2.17 -13.36
C ILE A 59 0.84 -3.09 -14.27
N GLU A 60 -0.44 -2.79 -14.51
CA GLU A 60 -1.32 -3.60 -15.36
C GLU A 60 -0.82 -3.68 -16.81
N ARG A 61 -0.31 -2.57 -17.35
CA ARG A 61 0.29 -2.55 -18.69
C ARG A 61 1.55 -3.40 -18.76
N ASP A 62 2.45 -3.23 -17.80
CA ASP A 62 3.71 -4.01 -17.73
C ASP A 62 3.42 -5.52 -17.66
N ILE A 63 2.45 -5.93 -16.84
CA ILE A 63 2.03 -7.33 -16.74
C ILE A 63 1.37 -7.82 -18.04
N ALA A 64 0.56 -7.00 -18.71
CA ALA A 64 -0.08 -7.40 -19.98
C ALA A 64 0.94 -7.53 -21.12
N ASP A 65 1.98 -6.70 -21.13
CA ASP A 65 3.00 -6.68 -22.19
C ASP A 65 4.06 -7.79 -21.98
N HIS A 66 4.26 -8.26 -20.76
CA HIS A 66 5.32 -9.21 -20.39
C HIS A 66 4.84 -10.53 -19.74
N GLY A 67 3.54 -10.69 -19.51
CA GLY A 67 2.92 -11.83 -18.82
C GLY A 67 2.43 -12.95 -19.71
#